data_AF-S7N2F5-F1
#
_entry.id   AF-S7N2F5-F1
#
_cell.length_a   1.000
_cell.length_b   1.000
_cell.length_c   1.000
_cell.angle_alpha   90.00
_cell.angle_beta   90.00
_cell.angle_gamma   90.00
#
_symmetry.space_group_name_H-M   'P 1'
#
loop_
_entity.id
_entity.type
_entity.pdbx_description
1 polymer ?
#
loop_
_entity_poly.entity_id
_entity_poly.type
_entity_poly.pdbx_seq_one_letter_code
_entity_poly.pdbx_strand_id
1 'polypeptide(L)'
;MTLEELEDNENEFNEEDQRAIEMYRQQRLAEWEATKAKNKFGEVLEISGKDYVQKVTKAGEGLEYQGLVKHTGGCHCGAVRFEVWASADLHIFDCNCSVCKKKQNRHFIVPASRFKLLKGAESITTYTFNTHKAQHTFCKRCGVQSFYTPRSNPGGFGIAPHCLDEGTVRSMVIEEFNGSDWEKAMKEHKTIKNMSKE
;
A
#
# COMPACT_ATOMS: atom_id res chain seq x y z
N MET A 1 -58.15 21.67 -28.99
CA MET A 1 -57.45 20.64 -28.24
C MET A 1 -58.50 19.90 -27.42
N THR A 2 -58.95 18.78 -27.94
CA THR A 2 -59.92 17.88 -27.26
C THR A 2 -59.20 17.09 -26.17
N LEU A 3 -59.96 16.48 -25.24
CA LEU A 3 -59.41 15.63 -24.18
C LEU A 3 -58.66 14.40 -24.73
N GLU A 4 -59.10 13.84 -25.86
CA GLU A 4 -58.39 12.75 -26.56
C GLU A 4 -57.04 13.21 -27.15
N GLU A 5 -56.96 14.43 -27.71
CA GLU A 5 -55.71 14.99 -28.25
C GLU A 5 -54.65 15.29 -27.16
N LEU A 6 -55.08 15.38 -25.90
CA LEU A 6 -54.21 15.55 -24.73
C LEU A 6 -53.67 14.21 -24.20
N GLU A 7 -54.47 13.14 -24.24
CA GLU A 7 -54.06 11.79 -23.82
C GLU A 7 -53.10 11.11 -24.81
N ASP A 8 -53.23 11.41 -26.11
CA ASP A 8 -52.30 10.91 -27.14
C ASP A 8 -50.91 11.57 -27.05
N ASN A 9 -50.83 12.83 -26.60
CA ASN A 9 -49.56 13.56 -26.42
C ASN A 9 -48.78 13.16 -25.16
N GLU A 10 -49.43 12.59 -24.14
CA GLU A 10 -48.75 12.13 -22.91
C GLU A 10 -47.99 10.81 -23.09
N ASN A 11 -48.19 10.10 -24.22
CA ASN A 11 -47.66 8.75 -24.44
C ASN A 11 -46.59 8.64 -25.54
N GLU A 12 -46.29 9.70 -26.31
CA GLU A 12 -45.23 9.67 -27.32
C GLU A 12 -43.90 10.19 -26.78
N PHE A 13 -43.06 9.26 -26.33
CA PHE A 13 -41.63 9.50 -26.09
C PHE A 13 -40.98 9.99 -27.38
N ASN A 14 -40.83 11.30 -27.53
CA ASN A 14 -40.42 11.90 -28.79
C ASN A 14 -38.88 12.01 -28.87
N GLU A 15 -38.37 12.46 -30.02
CA GLU A 15 -36.93 12.61 -30.23
C GLU A 15 -36.27 13.63 -29.29
N GLU A 16 -37.05 14.56 -28.74
CA GLU A 16 -36.58 15.54 -27.75
C GLU A 16 -36.41 14.88 -26.37
N ASP A 17 -37.34 14.02 -25.98
CA ASP A 17 -37.25 13.20 -24.76
C ASP A 17 -36.05 12.25 -24.81
N GLN A 18 -35.80 11.60 -25.95
CA GLN A 18 -34.62 10.75 -26.14
C GLN A 18 -33.31 11.54 -26.06
N ARG A 19 -33.28 12.75 -26.63
CA ARG A 19 -32.11 13.65 -26.53
C ARG A 19 -31.88 14.10 -25.09
N ALA A 20 -32.93 14.42 -24.34
CA ALA A 20 -32.83 14.78 -22.93
C ALA A 20 -32.28 13.62 -22.08
N ILE A 21 -32.75 12.39 -22.31
CA ILE A 21 -32.23 11.19 -21.62
C ILE A 21 -30.77 10.94 -21.95
N GLU A 22 -30.37 11.00 -23.22
CA GLU A 22 -28.97 10.76 -23.60
C GLU A 22 -28.06 11.86 -23.07
N MET A 23 -28.49 13.13 -23.10
CA MET A 23 -27.76 14.23 -22.46
C MET A 23 -27.58 14.02 -20.96
N TYR A 24 -28.64 13.64 -20.24
CA TYR A 24 -28.56 13.33 -18.82
C TYR A 24 -27.62 12.15 -18.56
N ARG A 25 -27.68 11.10 -19.39
CA ARG A 25 -26.78 9.95 -19.30
C ARG A 25 -25.31 10.35 -19.50
N GLN A 26 -25.02 11.13 -20.54
CA GLN A 26 -23.68 11.65 -20.81
C GLN A 26 -23.16 12.52 -19.65
N GLN A 27 -24.02 13.38 -19.10
CA GLN A 27 -23.68 14.20 -17.94
C GLN A 27 -23.36 13.33 -16.72
N ARG A 28 -24.18 12.32 -16.44
CA ARG A 28 -23.95 11.39 -15.30
C ARG A 28 -22.70 10.54 -15.49
N LEU A 29 -22.40 10.09 -16.71
CA LEU A 29 -21.14 9.41 -17.03
C LEU A 29 -19.93 10.33 -16.84
N ALA A 30 -20.02 11.59 -17.28
CA ALA A 30 -18.97 12.59 -17.08
C ALA A 30 -18.75 12.92 -15.60
N GLU A 31 -19.83 13.06 -14.81
CA GLU A 31 -19.76 13.24 -13.35
C GLU A 31 -19.11 12.03 -12.65
N TRP A 32 -19.44 10.82 -13.09
CA TRP A 32 -18.84 9.59 -12.57
C TRP A 32 -17.35 9.49 -12.90
N GLU A 33 -16.96 9.76 -14.16
CA GLU A 33 -15.56 9.80 -14.60
C GLU A 33 -14.77 10.88 -13.86
N ALA A 34 -15.34 12.07 -13.68
CA ALA A 34 -14.73 13.15 -12.90
C ALA A 34 -14.57 12.79 -11.41
N THR A 35 -15.50 12.03 -10.85
CA THR A 35 -15.43 11.53 -9.47
C THR A 35 -14.37 10.44 -9.34
N LYS A 36 -14.25 9.56 -10.33
CA LYS A 36 -13.18 8.56 -10.43
C LYS A 36 -11.80 9.21 -10.53
N ALA A 37 -11.65 10.26 -11.33
CA ALA A 37 -10.40 11.02 -11.44
C ALA A 37 -10.00 11.70 -10.11
N LYS A 38 -10.98 11.98 -9.24
CA LYS A 38 -10.77 12.50 -7.88
C LYS A 38 -10.66 11.41 -6.81
N ASN A 39 -10.75 10.13 -7.19
CA ASN A 39 -10.77 9.04 -6.24
C ASN A 39 -9.43 8.97 -5.50
N LYS A 40 -9.49 9.12 -4.17
CA LYS A 40 -8.32 9.01 -3.29
C LYS A 40 -7.88 7.56 -3.07
N PHE A 41 -8.77 6.62 -3.35
CA PHE A 41 -8.53 5.20 -3.21
C PHE A 41 -7.94 4.63 -4.51
N GLY A 42 -6.99 3.72 -4.37
CA GLY A 42 -6.36 3.04 -5.49
C GLY A 42 -6.87 1.61 -5.66
N GLU A 43 -6.03 0.78 -6.23
CA GLU A 43 -6.41 -0.57 -6.67
C GLU A 43 -5.75 -1.63 -5.80
N VAL A 44 -6.44 -2.75 -5.63
CA VAL A 44 -5.87 -3.96 -5.05
C VAL A 44 -5.36 -4.81 -6.21
N LEU A 45 -4.05 -5.02 -6.26
CA LEU A 45 -3.42 -5.89 -7.25
C LEU A 45 -3.51 -7.34 -6.78
N GLU A 46 -4.14 -8.18 -7.61
CA GLU A 46 -4.03 -9.62 -7.47
C GLU A 46 -2.65 -10.07 -7.96
N ILE A 47 -1.67 -10.04 -7.06
CA ILE A 47 -0.35 -10.62 -7.33
C ILE A 47 -0.41 -12.14 -7.14
N SER A 48 0.12 -12.89 -8.11
CA SER A 48 0.33 -14.33 -7.94
C SER A 48 1.50 -14.54 -6.98
N GLY A 49 1.42 -15.53 -6.08
CA GLY A 49 2.50 -15.78 -5.12
C GLY A 49 3.86 -16.04 -5.78
N LYS A 50 3.86 -16.52 -7.03
CA LYS A 50 5.09 -16.76 -7.80
C LYS A 50 5.82 -15.46 -8.17
N ASP A 51 5.08 -14.39 -8.48
CA ASP A 51 5.65 -13.07 -8.82
C ASP A 51 6.35 -12.41 -7.62
N TYR A 52 5.91 -12.77 -6.40
CA TYR A 52 6.51 -12.25 -5.18
C TYR A 52 7.81 -12.97 -4.80
N VAL A 53 7.85 -14.31 -4.91
CA VAL A 53 9.06 -15.10 -4.62
C VAL A 53 10.21 -14.66 -5.51
N GLN A 54 9.98 -14.49 -6.82
CA GLN A 54 11.01 -14.04 -7.77
C GLN A 54 11.59 -12.65 -7.45
N LYS A 55 10.83 -11.77 -6.78
CA LYS A 55 11.25 -10.41 -6.44
C LYS A 55 11.93 -10.28 -5.08
N VAL A 56 11.70 -11.22 -4.15
CA VAL A 56 11.93 -10.98 -2.71
C VAL A 56 12.91 -11.96 -2.05
N THR A 57 13.32 -13.05 -2.69
CA THR A 57 14.32 -13.97 -2.13
C THR A 57 15.75 -13.60 -2.54
N LYS A 58 16.27 -12.44 -2.09
CA LYS A 58 17.64 -11.99 -2.42
C LYS A 58 18.63 -11.95 -1.25
N ALA A 59 18.21 -12.28 -0.03
CA ALA A 59 19.17 -12.43 1.07
C ALA A 59 20.05 -13.66 0.83
N GLY A 60 21.35 -13.45 0.65
CA GLY A 60 22.33 -14.52 0.45
C GLY A 60 22.51 -15.35 1.73
N GLU A 61 22.56 -16.66 1.57
CA GLU A 61 22.89 -17.57 2.69
C GLU A 61 24.36 -17.37 3.09
N GLY A 62 24.61 -17.07 4.37
CA GLY A 62 25.96 -16.93 4.92
C GLY A 62 26.57 -15.52 4.90
N LEU A 63 25.80 -14.46 4.61
CA LEU A 63 26.28 -13.08 4.76
C LEU A 63 26.31 -12.66 6.26
N GLU A 64 27.51 -12.48 6.80
CA GLU A 64 27.69 -11.82 8.10
C GLU A 64 27.50 -10.31 7.96
N TYR A 65 26.33 -9.81 8.38
CA TYR A 65 26.12 -8.38 8.53
C TYR A 65 26.66 -7.93 9.89
N GLN A 66 27.87 -7.36 9.92
CA GLN A 66 28.44 -6.82 11.15
C GLN A 66 27.47 -5.83 11.81
N GLY A 67 27.13 -6.08 13.07
CA GLY A 67 26.23 -5.23 13.88
C GLY A 67 24.73 -5.42 13.62
N LEU A 68 24.31 -6.36 12.75
CA LEU A 68 22.89 -6.71 12.59
C LEU A 68 22.59 -8.06 13.25
N VAL A 69 21.36 -8.21 13.70
CA VAL A 69 20.81 -9.47 14.17
C VAL A 69 19.69 -9.93 13.24
N LYS A 70 19.45 -11.23 13.22
CA LYS A 70 18.33 -11.81 12.49
C LYS A 70 17.06 -11.71 13.33
N HIS A 71 16.08 -10.96 12.85
CA HIS A 71 14.73 -10.95 13.40
C HIS A 71 13.83 -11.86 12.57
N THR A 72 12.88 -12.51 13.21
CA THR A 72 11.79 -13.24 12.53
C THR A 72 10.48 -12.53 12.79
N GLY A 73 9.50 -12.75 11.91
CA GLY A 73 8.18 -12.16 12.08
C GLY A 73 7.18 -12.68 11.09
N GLY A 74 5.98 -12.12 11.13
CA GLY A 74 4.91 -12.53 10.25
C GLY A 74 3.61 -11.80 10.46
N CYS A 75 2.57 -12.25 9.75
CA CYS A 75 1.21 -11.80 10.02
C CYS A 75 0.62 -12.53 11.25
N HIS A 76 -0.47 -12.00 11.79
CA HIS A 76 -1.15 -12.55 12.97
C HIS A 76 -1.54 -14.04 12.84
N CYS A 77 -2.06 -14.46 11.67
CA CYS A 77 -2.49 -15.85 11.48
C CYS A 77 -1.35 -16.82 11.14
N GLY A 78 -0.10 -16.35 11.05
CA GLY A 78 1.07 -17.17 10.73
C GLY A 78 1.14 -17.68 9.29
N ALA A 79 0.21 -17.27 8.42
CA ALA A 79 0.23 -17.65 6.99
C ALA A 79 1.41 -17.00 6.25
N VAL A 80 1.82 -15.80 6.67
CA VAL A 80 2.96 -15.05 6.13
C VAL A 80 4.06 -15.03 7.19
N ARG A 81 5.26 -15.49 6.82
CA ARG A 81 6.44 -15.54 7.70
C ARG A 81 7.67 -15.04 6.95
N PHE A 82 8.53 -14.31 7.63
CA PHE A 82 9.77 -13.77 7.05
C PHE A 82 10.91 -13.76 8.08
N GLU A 83 12.11 -13.57 7.57
CA GLU A 83 13.30 -13.20 8.34
C GLU A 83 13.90 -11.91 7.76
N VAL A 84 14.49 -11.10 8.64
CA VAL A 84 15.08 -9.81 8.30
C VAL A 84 16.32 -9.53 9.12
N TRP A 85 17.37 -9.01 8.49
CA TRP A 85 18.61 -8.61 9.16
C TRP A 85 18.60 -7.10 9.41
N ALA A 86 18.55 -6.72 10.69
CA ALA A 86 18.52 -5.33 11.12
C ALA A 86 19.19 -5.17 12.49
N SER A 87 19.46 -3.93 12.91
CA SER A 87 19.94 -3.63 14.26
C SER A 87 18.98 -4.18 15.32
N ALA A 88 19.50 -4.56 16.50
CA ALA A 88 18.65 -4.85 17.65
C ALA A 88 18.00 -3.57 18.23
N ASP A 89 18.63 -2.40 18.00
CA ASP A 89 18.06 -1.08 18.28
C ASP A 89 17.44 -0.53 17.01
N LEU A 90 16.11 -0.55 16.94
CA LEU A 90 15.37 -0.20 15.74
C LEU A 90 15.08 1.29 15.67
N HIS A 91 15.32 1.87 14.49
CA HIS A 91 14.89 3.22 14.17
C HIS A 91 13.59 3.16 13.35
N ILE A 92 12.49 3.59 13.97
CA ILE A 92 11.13 3.48 13.47
C ILE A 92 10.65 4.82 12.92
N PHE A 93 10.12 4.83 11.71
CA PHE A 93 9.44 5.99 11.13
C PHE A 93 7.93 5.91 11.39
N ASP A 94 7.36 6.97 11.97
CA ASP A 94 5.91 7.14 12.17
C ASP A 94 5.35 8.18 11.19
N CYS A 95 4.75 7.70 10.10
CA CYS A 95 4.30 8.55 9.00
C CYS A 95 2.83 8.97 9.17
N ASN A 96 2.56 10.28 9.08
CA ASN A 96 1.22 10.82 9.27
C ASN A 96 0.33 10.84 8.00
N CYS A 97 0.79 10.32 6.85
CA CYS A 97 0.00 10.37 5.63
C CYS A 97 -1.31 9.58 5.75
N SER A 98 -2.30 9.89 4.91
CA SER A 98 -3.67 9.38 5.12
C SER A 98 -3.81 7.86 5.22
N VAL A 99 -3.02 7.08 4.48
CA VAL A 99 -3.01 5.60 4.59
C VAL A 99 -2.24 5.14 5.82
N CYS A 100 -1.09 5.74 6.13
CA CYS A 100 -0.26 5.35 7.26
C CYS A 100 -0.97 5.64 8.60
N LYS A 101 -1.66 6.77 8.71
CA LYS A 101 -2.49 7.11 9.88
C LYS A 101 -3.61 6.09 10.10
N LYS A 102 -4.28 5.64 9.02
CA LYS A 102 -5.36 4.63 9.11
C LYS A 102 -4.81 3.24 9.45
N LYS A 103 -3.63 2.89 8.95
CA LYS A 103 -2.97 1.59 9.20
C LYS A 103 -2.13 1.54 10.48
N GLN A 104 -1.90 2.68 11.14
CA GLN A 104 -0.88 2.80 12.19
C GLN A 104 0.50 2.29 11.71
N ASN A 105 0.89 2.69 10.51
CA ASN A 105 2.04 2.14 9.79
C ASN A 105 3.40 2.69 10.28
N ARG A 106 3.78 2.29 11.49
CA ARG A 106 5.14 2.45 12.03
C ARG A 106 6.05 1.39 11.44
N HIS A 107 7.21 1.78 10.94
CA HIS A 107 8.11 0.83 10.29
C HIS A 107 9.59 1.24 10.34
N PHE A 108 10.49 0.28 10.36
CA PHE A 108 11.90 0.48 9.99
C PHE A 108 12.14 0.00 8.57
N ILE A 109 13.18 0.51 7.90
CA ILE A 109 13.47 0.20 6.50
C ILE A 109 14.74 -0.62 6.42
N VAL A 110 14.72 -1.67 5.60
CA VAL A 110 15.90 -2.47 5.24
C VAL A 110 16.05 -2.58 3.71
N PRO A 111 17.27 -2.73 3.17
CA PRO A 111 17.48 -3.13 1.79
C PRO A 111 16.85 -4.50 1.49
N ALA A 112 16.44 -4.74 0.24
CA ALA A 112 15.85 -6.02 -0.15
C ALA A 112 16.82 -7.22 0.06
N SER A 113 18.12 -6.99 0.00
CA SER A 113 19.14 -8.02 0.30
C SER A 113 19.14 -8.46 1.77
N ARG A 114 18.49 -7.72 2.67
CA ARG A 114 18.39 -8.07 4.11
C ARG A 114 17.02 -8.62 4.50
N PHE A 115 16.17 -8.96 3.54
CA PHE A 115 14.84 -9.51 3.80
C PHE A 115 14.65 -10.81 3.04
N LYS A 116 14.01 -11.79 3.68
CA LYS A 116 13.64 -13.06 3.05
C LYS A 116 12.25 -13.47 3.48
N LEU A 117 11.35 -13.61 2.52
CA LEU A 117 10.04 -14.22 2.75
C LEU A 117 10.22 -15.74 2.88
N LEU A 118 9.80 -16.29 4.02
CA LEU A 118 9.89 -17.73 4.31
C LEU A 118 8.62 -18.48 3.89
N LYS A 119 7.45 -17.85 4.03
CA LYS A 119 6.14 -18.45 3.76
C LYS A 119 5.10 -17.39 3.40
N GLY A 120 4.10 -17.78 2.61
CA GLY A 120 2.86 -17.02 2.46
C GLY A 120 2.81 -16.11 1.26
N ALA A 121 3.62 -16.38 0.23
CA ALA A 121 3.62 -15.61 -1.00
C ALA A 121 2.25 -15.65 -1.71
N GLU A 122 1.55 -16.78 -1.61
CA GLU A 122 0.17 -16.95 -2.07
C GLU A 122 -0.87 -16.27 -1.16
N SER A 123 -0.50 -15.99 0.09
CA SER A 123 -1.37 -15.46 1.14
C SER A 123 -1.28 -13.94 1.29
N ILE A 124 -0.52 -13.25 0.44
CA ILE A 124 -0.38 -11.79 0.42
C ILE A 124 -1.11 -11.15 -0.77
N THR A 125 -1.54 -9.91 -0.59
CA THR A 125 -2.06 -9.02 -1.64
C THR A 125 -1.45 -7.64 -1.49
N THR A 126 -1.56 -6.81 -2.52
CA THR A 126 -0.97 -5.48 -2.50
C THR A 126 -1.99 -4.42 -2.88
N TYR A 127 -2.05 -3.35 -2.08
CA TYR A 127 -2.79 -2.14 -2.40
C TYR A 127 -1.83 -1.02 -2.80
N THR A 128 -2.13 -0.31 -3.88
CA THR A 128 -1.30 0.78 -4.38
C THR A 128 -2.17 1.92 -4.91
N PHE A 129 -1.70 3.15 -4.78
CA PHE A 129 -2.47 4.35 -5.16
C PHE A 129 -1.53 5.53 -5.44
N ASN A 130 -2.10 6.62 -5.96
CA ASN A 130 -1.39 7.87 -6.27
C ASN A 130 -0.21 7.65 -7.24
N THR A 131 1.03 7.61 -6.76
CA THR A 131 2.21 7.39 -7.63
C THR A 131 2.44 5.93 -8.01
N HIS A 132 1.67 5.01 -7.41
CA HIS A 132 1.83 3.57 -7.52
C HIS A 132 3.23 3.02 -7.13
N LYS A 133 4.10 3.85 -6.52
CA LYS A 133 5.44 3.44 -6.07
C LYS A 133 5.42 2.70 -4.73
N ALA A 134 4.58 3.16 -3.80
CA ALA A 134 4.36 2.41 -2.57
C ALA A 134 3.51 1.17 -2.88
N GLN A 135 3.94 0.02 -2.38
CA GLN A 135 3.24 -1.24 -2.54
C GLN A 135 2.86 -1.76 -1.15
N HIS A 136 1.65 -1.41 -0.70
CA HIS A 136 1.15 -1.78 0.62
C HIS A 136 0.74 -3.26 0.62
N THR A 137 1.67 -4.14 0.99
CA THR A 137 1.49 -5.58 0.95
C THR A 137 0.97 -6.12 2.28
N PHE A 138 -0.10 -6.91 2.30
CA PHE A 138 -0.69 -7.43 3.54
C PHE A 138 -1.29 -8.82 3.35
N CYS A 139 -1.51 -9.52 4.45
CA CYS A 139 -2.09 -10.85 4.42
C CYS A 139 -3.56 -10.80 4.00
N LYS A 140 -3.92 -11.54 2.94
CA LYS A 140 -5.31 -11.70 2.47
C LYS A 140 -6.23 -12.34 3.52
N ARG A 141 -5.66 -13.13 4.45
CA ARG A 141 -6.43 -13.88 5.45
C ARG A 141 -6.77 -13.08 6.70
N CYS A 142 -5.81 -12.32 7.24
CA CYS A 142 -5.98 -11.59 8.51
C CYS A 142 -5.81 -10.07 8.40
N GLY A 143 -5.55 -9.52 7.20
CA GLY A 143 -5.42 -8.08 6.96
C GLY A 143 -4.12 -7.42 7.44
N VAL A 144 -3.30 -8.13 8.23
CA VAL A 144 -2.06 -7.58 8.81
C VAL A 144 -1.02 -7.28 7.73
N GLN A 145 -0.49 -6.05 7.75
CA GLN A 145 0.63 -5.57 6.94
C GLN A 145 1.93 -5.73 7.75
N SER A 146 2.55 -6.90 7.67
CA SER A 146 3.80 -7.15 8.41
C SER A 146 5.05 -6.55 7.75
N PHE A 147 4.99 -6.31 6.44
CA PHE A 147 5.98 -5.57 5.67
C PHE A 147 5.34 -4.90 4.45
N TYR A 148 6.01 -3.94 3.83
CA TYR A 148 5.57 -3.34 2.56
C TYR A 148 6.74 -2.70 1.80
N THR A 149 6.55 -2.30 0.54
CA THR A 149 7.57 -1.50 -0.19
C THR A 149 7.21 -0.01 -0.08
N PRO A 150 8.01 0.81 0.63
CA PRO A 150 7.75 2.23 0.79
C PRO A 150 8.07 3.04 -0.47
N ARG A 151 7.32 4.13 -0.71
CA ARG A 151 7.60 5.08 -1.81
C ARG A 151 9.00 5.67 -1.75
N SER A 152 9.52 5.92 -0.54
CA SER A 152 10.84 6.51 -0.31
C SER A 152 12.00 5.58 -0.66
N ASN A 153 11.78 4.27 -0.54
CA ASN A 153 12.81 3.24 -0.67
C ASN A 153 12.25 2.03 -1.46
N PRO A 154 12.05 2.18 -2.79
CA PRO A 154 11.44 1.13 -3.61
C PRO A 154 12.32 -0.13 -3.77
N GLY A 155 13.62 -0.03 -3.47
CA GLY A 155 14.56 -1.16 -3.46
C GLY A 155 14.66 -1.90 -2.12
N GLY A 156 13.76 -1.60 -1.17
CA GLY A 156 13.76 -2.19 0.16
C GLY A 156 12.36 -2.44 0.71
N PHE A 157 12.32 -2.83 1.98
CA PHE A 157 11.08 -3.14 2.70
C PHE A 157 10.99 -2.31 3.97
N GLY A 158 9.81 -1.76 4.21
CA GLY A 158 9.39 -1.25 5.51
C GLY A 158 8.79 -2.39 6.33
N ILE A 159 9.35 -2.69 7.49
CA ILE A 159 8.91 -3.78 8.37
C ILE A 159 8.15 -3.20 9.56
N ALA A 160 6.97 -3.72 9.84
CA ALA A 160 6.19 -3.33 11.00
C ALA A 160 6.81 -3.95 12.27
N PRO A 161 7.30 -3.15 13.24
CA PRO A 161 8.03 -3.68 14.40
C PRO A 161 7.12 -4.53 15.31
N HIS A 162 5.83 -4.22 15.36
CA HIS A 162 4.83 -5.00 16.11
C HIS A 162 4.48 -6.35 15.47
N CYS A 163 5.05 -6.67 14.31
CA CYS A 163 4.92 -7.96 13.63
C CYS A 163 6.19 -8.83 13.72
N LEU A 164 7.21 -8.37 14.45
CA LEU A 164 8.36 -9.19 14.80
C LEU A 164 8.00 -10.14 15.94
N ASP A 165 8.58 -11.34 15.92
CA ASP A 165 8.51 -12.23 17.07
C ASP A 165 9.39 -11.68 18.21
N GLU A 166 9.10 -12.10 19.44
CA GLU A 166 9.86 -11.68 20.61
C GLU A 166 11.29 -12.23 20.60
N GLY A 167 12.24 -11.46 21.15
CA GLY A 167 13.57 -11.97 21.55
C GLY A 167 14.79 -11.22 21.01
N THR A 168 14.70 -10.58 19.84
CA THR A 168 15.87 -9.98 19.17
C THR A 168 15.89 -8.46 19.16
N VAL A 169 14.76 -7.81 19.49
CA VAL A 169 14.68 -6.36 19.63
C VAL A 169 15.08 -5.93 21.03
N ARG A 170 16.04 -5.00 21.11
CA ARG A 170 16.53 -4.40 22.36
C ARG A 170 15.89 -3.06 22.66
N SER A 171 15.77 -2.19 21.67
CA SER A 171 15.15 -0.88 21.82
C SER A 171 14.50 -0.39 20.54
N MET A 172 13.61 0.59 20.64
CA MET A 172 12.98 1.25 19.50
C MET A 172 12.98 2.77 19.73
N VAL A 173 13.51 3.53 18.77
CA VAL A 173 13.41 4.99 18.71
C VAL A 173 12.46 5.35 17.58
N ILE A 174 11.50 6.24 17.85
CA ILE A 174 10.50 6.67 16.87
C ILE A 174 10.84 8.08 16.38
N GLU A 175 10.96 8.22 15.05
CA GLU A 175 11.09 9.49 14.33
C GLU A 175 9.78 9.75 13.56
N GLU A 176 9.18 10.92 13.77
CA GLU A 176 7.98 11.31 13.04
C GLU A 176 8.31 11.73 11.61
N PHE A 177 7.47 11.30 10.66
CA PHE A 177 7.59 11.66 9.25
C PHE A 177 6.32 12.37 8.78
N ASN A 178 6.47 13.60 8.28
CA ASN A 178 5.34 14.35 7.71
C ASN A 178 5.02 13.87 6.29
N GLY A 179 4.34 12.74 6.19
CA GLY A 179 3.90 12.21 4.89
C GLY A 179 2.68 12.91 4.28
N SER A 180 2.04 13.84 4.99
CA SER A 180 0.99 14.69 4.44
C SER A 180 1.56 15.77 3.51
N ASP A 181 2.79 16.20 3.75
CA ASP A 181 3.57 17.09 2.86
C ASP A 181 4.85 16.36 2.38
N TRP A 182 4.63 15.27 1.63
CA TRP A 182 5.69 14.32 1.28
C TRP A 182 6.86 14.97 0.51
N GLU A 183 6.57 15.86 -0.43
CA GLU A 183 7.61 16.46 -1.29
C GLU A 183 8.56 17.36 -0.48
N LYS A 184 8.02 18.14 0.47
CA LYS A 184 8.82 18.95 1.38
C LYS A 184 9.58 18.07 2.37
N ALA A 185 8.88 17.13 3.02
CA ALA A 185 9.48 16.23 4.00
C ALA A 185 10.68 15.48 3.41
N MET A 186 10.57 14.95 2.19
CA MET A 186 11.69 14.24 1.55
C MET A 186 12.88 15.15 1.20
N LYS A 187 12.70 16.45 0.96
CA LYS A 187 13.82 17.37 0.74
C LYS A 187 14.61 17.60 2.03
N GLU A 188 13.91 17.72 3.15
CA GLU A 188 14.48 18.09 4.46
C GLU A 188 15.02 16.87 5.23
N HIS A 189 14.44 15.68 5.01
CA HIS A 189 14.78 14.49 5.78
C HIS A 189 16.15 13.91 5.39
N LYS A 190 17.05 13.84 6.38
CA LYS A 190 18.47 13.47 6.15
C LYS A 190 18.71 11.96 6.07
N THR A 191 17.92 11.17 6.80
CA THR A 191 18.21 9.74 7.07
C THR A 191 17.41 8.77 6.17
N ILE A 192 16.12 9.03 5.93
CA ILE A 192 15.22 8.03 5.31
C ILE A 192 15.59 7.61 3.87
N LYS A 193 16.21 8.48 3.07
CA LYS A 193 16.51 8.22 1.63
C LYS A 193 17.55 7.13 1.38
N ASN A 194 18.40 6.86 2.35
CA ASN A 194 19.54 5.96 2.19
C ASN A 194 19.33 4.61 2.88
N MET A 195 18.17 4.40 3.52
CA MET A 195 17.94 3.21 4.34
C MET A 195 17.84 1.91 3.52
N SER A 196 17.49 1.97 2.23
CA SER A 196 17.53 0.80 1.35
C SER A 196 18.75 0.74 0.44
N LYS A 197 19.74 1.61 0.63
CA LYS A 197 21.04 1.51 -0.08
C LYS A 197 21.93 0.55 0.71
N GLU A 198 22.70 -0.26 -0.01
CA GLU A 198 23.67 -1.19 0.59
C GLU A 198 24.85 -0.44 1.23
#